data_AF-A0A9E2RV72-F1
#
_entry.id   AF-A0A9E2RV72-F1
#
_cell.length_a   1.000
_cell.length_b   1.000
_cell.length_c   1.000
_cell.angle_alpha   90.00
_cell.angle_beta   90.00
_cell.angle_gamma   90.00
#
_symmetry.space_group_name_H-M   'P 1'
#
loop_
_entity.id
_entity.type
_entity.pdbx_description
1 polymer ?
#
loop_
_entity_poly.entity_id
_entity_poly.type
_entity_poly.pdbx_seq_one_letter_code
_entity_poly.pdbx_strand_id
1 'polypeptide(L)'
;MLILAALSLLLWLLLLVAPWQAWRCRERLEPEPGTLPLHPDFSVLIPARDEAAVIGQALAALRAAAPDAPVVLVDDESSDATAELARAAGLCNLTLVTGTPPQAGWSGKLWALQQGLAEVKTARVLLLDADIQLAPGMLVALQRKAYEGYALVSVLAEPRLQGAAARWLLPAFVYFFKLLYPFALANRRGNRVAAAAGGVILIDRQVLLDAGGFAAWRDAIIDDCTLAARVKHAGHRSYLGLTHGAHSLRQQDFAGMVAMIARSAYVQLHESPWLLLGTTVSILLAFWIPPAALAFTGVTRWLGLAALLLLMLGYLPTLLYYRRNPLAAVCLPLTATVFLTATWYSAWRAWLGTRSVWKQRRYPRRAG
;
A
#
# COMPACT_ATOMS: atom_id res chain seq x y z
N MET A 1 2.29 -34.92 12.86
CA MET A 1 3.11 -33.72 13.15
C MET A 1 4.39 -33.65 12.31
N LEU A 2 5.22 -34.70 12.29
CA LEU A 2 6.49 -34.72 11.55
C LEU A 2 6.38 -34.19 10.10
N ILE A 3 5.41 -34.70 9.32
CA ILE A 3 5.18 -34.27 7.94
C ILE A 3 4.84 -32.77 7.86
N LEU A 4 3.99 -32.26 8.74
CA LEU A 4 3.63 -30.84 8.77
C LEU A 4 4.85 -29.97 9.08
N ALA A 5 5.68 -30.37 10.03
CA ALA A 5 6.92 -29.66 10.35
C ALA A 5 7.90 -29.65 9.17
N ALA A 6 8.04 -30.77 8.45
CA ALA A 6 8.85 -30.86 7.24
C ALA A 6 8.31 -29.95 6.11
N LEU A 7 6.99 -29.97 5.87
CA LEU A 7 6.34 -29.10 4.89
C LEU A 7 6.49 -27.61 5.22
N SER A 8 6.36 -27.26 6.51
CA SER A 8 6.55 -25.89 6.99
C SER A 8 8.00 -25.42 6.79
N LEU A 9 8.98 -26.27 7.12
CA LEU A 9 10.40 -25.99 6.87
C LEU A 9 10.66 -25.80 5.37
N LEU A 10 10.15 -26.70 4.53
CA LEU A 10 10.29 -26.62 3.07
C LEU A 10 9.69 -25.32 2.53
N LEU A 11 8.51 -24.93 3.00
CA LEU A 11 7.86 -23.67 2.62
C LEU A 11 8.77 -22.46 2.91
N TRP A 12 9.33 -22.38 4.11
CA TRP A 12 10.23 -21.28 4.48
C TRP A 12 11.55 -21.32 3.71
N LEU A 13 12.12 -22.49 3.47
CA LEU A 13 13.30 -22.64 2.62
C LEU A 13 13.01 -22.10 1.22
N LEU A 14 11.95 -22.56 0.57
CA LEU A 14 11.55 -22.14 -0.77
C LEU A 14 11.32 -20.62 -0.83
N LEU A 15 10.63 -20.04 0.16
CA LEU A 15 10.39 -18.60 0.24
C LEU A 15 11.70 -17.81 0.34
N LEU A 16 12.67 -18.28 1.14
CA LEU A 16 13.94 -17.59 1.34
C LEU A 16 14.90 -17.71 0.14
N VAL A 17 14.92 -18.87 -0.53
CA VAL A 17 15.78 -19.10 -1.70
C VAL A 17 15.16 -18.62 -3.02
N ALA A 18 13.87 -18.27 -3.02
CA ALA A 18 13.20 -17.78 -4.22
C ALA A 18 13.97 -16.60 -4.84
N PRO A 19 14.17 -16.57 -6.18
CA PRO A 19 15.10 -15.65 -6.82
C PRO A 19 14.70 -14.17 -6.67
N TRP A 20 13.41 -13.89 -6.47
CA TRP A 20 12.90 -12.53 -6.23
C TRP A 20 13.05 -12.05 -4.79
N GLN A 21 13.39 -12.94 -3.84
CA GLN A 21 13.74 -12.64 -2.45
C GLN A 21 12.80 -11.62 -1.78
N ALA A 22 11.48 -11.81 -1.90
CA ALA A 22 10.43 -10.89 -1.41
C ALA A 22 10.58 -10.47 0.06
N TRP A 23 11.21 -11.33 0.87
CA TRP A 23 11.50 -11.10 2.27
C TRP A 23 12.51 -9.97 2.51
N ARG A 24 13.42 -9.70 1.55
CA ARG A 24 14.40 -8.60 1.65
C ARG A 24 13.80 -7.25 1.29
N CYS A 25 14.36 -6.17 1.83
CA CYS A 25 13.99 -4.80 1.49
C CYS A 25 15.04 -4.25 0.50
N ARG A 26 15.09 -4.74 -0.73
CA ARG A 26 16.10 -4.33 -1.74
C ARG A 26 15.63 -3.16 -2.57
N GLU A 27 14.37 -3.21 -3.02
CA GLU A 27 13.75 -2.20 -3.86
C GLU A 27 13.39 -0.99 -2.98
N ARG A 28 14.25 0.02 -3.01
CA ARG A 28 14.12 1.27 -2.24
C ARG A 28 14.26 2.47 -3.16
N LEU A 29 13.53 3.52 -2.86
CA LEU A 29 13.70 4.82 -3.51
C LEU A 29 13.72 5.87 -2.41
N GLU A 30 14.92 6.31 -2.04
CA GLU A 30 15.13 7.28 -0.98
C GLU A 30 15.20 8.70 -1.55
N PRO A 31 14.94 9.75 -0.75
CA PRO A 31 15.10 11.13 -1.18
C PRO A 31 16.49 11.41 -1.73
N GLU A 32 16.55 12.16 -2.81
CA GLU A 32 17.80 12.56 -3.45
C GLU A 32 17.99 14.07 -3.39
N PRO A 33 19.24 14.55 -3.22
CA PRO A 33 19.52 15.97 -3.33
C PRO A 33 19.29 16.45 -4.76
N GLY A 34 18.74 17.65 -4.88
CA GLY A 34 18.50 18.30 -6.15
C GLY A 34 17.38 19.32 -6.01
N THR A 35 17.26 20.15 -7.05
CA THR A 35 16.15 21.08 -7.22
C THR A 35 15.27 20.58 -8.35
N LEU A 36 13.96 20.64 -8.14
CA LEU A 36 13.03 20.49 -9.25
C LEU A 36 13.12 21.73 -10.16
N PRO A 37 12.81 21.60 -11.46
CA PRO A 37 12.65 22.76 -12.31
C PRO A 37 11.50 23.65 -11.80
N LEU A 38 11.57 24.96 -12.10
CA LEU A 38 10.53 25.94 -11.74
C LEU A 38 9.14 25.53 -12.24
N HIS A 39 9.07 24.80 -13.35
CA HIS A 39 7.85 24.22 -13.88
C HIS A 39 8.05 22.72 -14.04
N PRO A 40 7.76 21.92 -12.99
CA PRO A 40 7.85 20.48 -13.10
C PRO A 40 6.86 19.97 -14.14
N ASP A 41 7.25 18.90 -14.82
CA ASP A 41 6.44 18.22 -15.81
C ASP A 41 5.32 17.35 -15.19
N PHE A 42 5.05 17.53 -13.90
CA PHE A 42 4.00 16.86 -13.15
C PHE A 42 3.13 17.84 -12.37
N SER A 43 1.88 17.44 -12.13
CA SER A 43 0.97 18.08 -11.17
C SER A 43 0.65 17.13 -10.04
N VAL A 44 0.49 17.67 -8.84
CA VAL A 44 0.11 16.89 -7.66
C VAL A 44 -1.41 16.84 -7.58
N LEU A 45 -1.98 15.65 -7.54
CA LEU A 45 -3.42 15.42 -7.43
C LEU A 45 -3.72 14.76 -6.09
N ILE A 46 -4.47 15.47 -5.23
CA ILE A 46 -4.72 15.09 -3.84
C ILE A 46 -6.23 14.94 -3.62
N PRO A 47 -6.75 13.72 -3.42
CA PRO A 47 -8.11 13.53 -2.93
C PRO A 47 -8.13 13.69 -1.40
N ALA A 48 -9.04 14.50 -0.88
CA ALA A 48 -9.19 14.73 0.56
C ALA A 48 -10.64 14.55 0.99
N ARG A 49 -10.85 13.85 2.12
CA ARG A 49 -12.15 13.73 2.78
C ARG A 49 -11.96 13.57 4.28
N ASP A 50 -12.43 14.54 5.05
CA ASP A 50 -12.32 14.59 6.50
C ASP A 50 -10.85 14.37 6.96
N GLU A 51 -9.95 15.23 6.48
CA GLU A 51 -8.49 15.20 6.70
C GLU A 51 -7.98 16.44 7.46
N ALA A 52 -8.85 17.19 8.14
CA ALA A 52 -8.47 18.43 8.82
C ALA A 52 -7.30 18.25 9.81
N ALA A 53 -7.21 17.08 10.44
CA ALA A 53 -6.15 16.76 11.41
C ALA A 53 -4.74 16.65 10.80
N VAL A 54 -4.61 16.42 9.49
CA VAL A 54 -3.32 16.07 8.84
C VAL A 54 -3.01 16.89 7.59
N ILE A 55 -4.02 17.41 6.89
CA ILE A 55 -3.84 18.04 5.56
C ILE A 55 -2.90 19.25 5.62
N GLY A 56 -2.98 20.07 6.67
CA GLY A 56 -2.12 21.23 6.82
C GLY A 56 -0.63 20.86 6.89
N GLN A 57 -0.30 19.78 7.62
CA GLN A 57 1.08 19.28 7.72
C GLN A 57 1.56 18.67 6.40
N ALA A 58 0.70 17.91 5.70
CA ALA A 58 1.01 17.33 4.41
C ALA A 58 1.30 18.41 3.35
N LEU A 59 0.43 19.43 3.24
CA LEU A 59 0.60 20.52 2.28
C LEU A 59 1.78 21.45 2.63
N ALA A 60 2.07 21.67 3.91
CA ALA A 60 3.26 22.41 4.32
C ALA A 60 4.55 21.69 3.88
N ALA A 61 4.60 20.36 4.03
CA ALA A 61 5.73 19.56 3.54
C ALA A 61 5.81 19.55 2.01
N LEU A 62 4.67 19.46 1.32
CA LEU A 62 4.62 19.56 -0.14
C LEU A 62 5.15 20.92 -0.63
N ARG A 63 4.72 22.02 0.00
CA ARG A 63 5.19 23.37 -0.31
C ARG A 63 6.70 23.52 -0.15
N ALA A 64 7.28 22.88 0.88
CA ALA A 64 8.73 22.88 1.07
C ALA A 64 9.47 22.00 0.04
N ALA A 65 8.85 20.89 -0.39
CA ALA A 65 9.46 19.95 -1.34
C ALA A 65 9.35 20.38 -2.80
N ALA A 66 8.28 21.09 -3.18
CA ALA A 66 8.02 21.57 -4.53
C ALA A 66 7.14 22.84 -4.50
N PRO A 67 7.71 24.02 -4.18
CA PRO A 67 6.95 25.26 -4.02
C PRO A 67 6.19 25.67 -5.29
N ASP A 68 6.75 25.38 -6.46
CA ASP A 68 6.19 25.80 -7.76
C ASP A 68 5.36 24.71 -8.46
N ALA A 69 5.24 23.51 -7.87
CA ALA A 69 4.45 22.44 -8.50
C ALA A 69 2.95 22.81 -8.54
N PRO A 70 2.26 22.64 -9.68
CA PRO A 70 0.80 22.76 -9.70
C PRO A 70 0.16 21.70 -8.82
N VAL A 71 -0.74 22.12 -7.92
CA VAL A 71 -1.45 21.24 -6.99
C VAL A 71 -2.94 21.32 -7.27
N VAL A 72 -3.56 20.18 -7.56
CA VAL A 72 -5.01 20.03 -7.63
C VAL A 72 -5.45 19.24 -6.40
N LEU A 73 -6.16 19.90 -5.49
CA LEU A 73 -6.75 19.25 -4.32
C LEU A 73 -8.26 19.13 -4.54
N VAL A 74 -8.80 17.93 -4.39
CA VAL A 74 -10.24 17.67 -4.51
C VAL A 74 -10.80 17.39 -3.12
N ASP A 75 -11.69 18.24 -2.65
CA ASP A 75 -12.43 18.06 -1.41
C ASP A 75 -13.68 17.19 -1.68
N ASP A 76 -13.62 15.89 -1.37
CA ASP A 76 -14.68 14.90 -1.60
C ASP A 76 -15.75 14.94 -0.49
N GLU A 77 -16.44 16.06 -0.42
CA GLU A 77 -17.54 16.33 0.53
C GLU A 77 -17.11 16.17 2.00
N SER A 78 -16.03 16.86 2.40
CA SER A 78 -15.63 16.91 3.80
C SER A 78 -16.67 17.61 4.66
N SER A 79 -16.80 17.14 5.90
CA SER A 79 -17.68 17.68 6.94
C SER A 79 -16.93 18.48 8.00
N ASP A 80 -15.60 18.48 7.94
CA ASP A 80 -14.69 19.19 8.83
C ASP A 80 -13.97 20.37 8.11
N ALA A 81 -13.00 20.98 8.79
CA ALA A 81 -12.25 22.13 8.27
C ALA A 81 -11.20 21.79 7.18
N THR A 82 -11.29 20.63 6.50
CA THR A 82 -10.30 20.19 5.50
C THR A 82 -10.05 21.23 4.42
N ALA A 83 -11.12 21.74 3.78
CA ALA A 83 -11.01 22.71 2.70
C ALA A 83 -10.43 24.05 3.18
N GLU A 84 -10.80 24.50 4.38
CA GLU A 84 -10.31 25.75 4.97
C GLU A 84 -8.80 25.66 5.26
N LEU A 85 -8.36 24.56 5.87
CA LEU A 85 -6.95 24.31 6.15
C LEU A 85 -6.13 24.12 4.88
N ALA A 86 -6.72 23.51 3.83
CA ALA A 86 -6.08 23.42 2.52
C ALA A 86 -5.83 24.80 1.90
N ARG A 87 -6.80 25.71 1.96
CA ARG A 87 -6.63 27.11 1.48
C ARG A 87 -5.57 27.85 2.30
N ALA A 88 -5.55 27.64 3.61
CA ALA A 88 -4.61 28.29 4.51
C ALA A 88 -3.16 27.77 4.38
N ALA A 89 -2.92 26.69 3.62
CA ALA A 89 -1.60 26.09 3.48
C ALA A 89 -0.58 26.95 2.69
N GLY A 90 -1.05 27.99 1.98
CA GLY A 90 -0.19 28.97 1.31
C GLY A 90 0.61 28.40 0.13
N LEU A 91 0.05 27.41 -0.58
CA LEU A 91 0.58 26.90 -1.86
C LEU A 91 0.29 27.91 -2.97
N CYS A 92 1.32 28.33 -3.72
CA CYS A 92 1.17 29.34 -4.77
C CYS A 92 0.33 28.86 -5.95
N ASN A 93 0.41 27.57 -6.31
CA ASN A 93 -0.24 26.98 -7.48
C ASN A 93 -1.33 25.97 -7.09
N LEU A 94 -2.14 26.29 -6.06
CA LEU A 94 -3.23 25.43 -5.60
C LEU A 94 -4.54 25.70 -6.33
N THR A 95 -5.08 24.68 -6.99
CA THR A 95 -6.46 24.60 -7.46
C THR A 95 -7.25 23.71 -6.50
N LEU A 96 -8.17 24.31 -5.75
CA LEU A 96 -9.09 23.58 -4.87
C LEU A 96 -10.40 23.30 -5.61
N VAL A 97 -10.68 22.03 -5.85
CA VAL A 97 -11.91 21.55 -6.50
C VAL A 97 -12.88 21.07 -5.43
N THR A 98 -14.08 21.64 -5.41
CA THR A 98 -15.18 21.10 -4.59
C THR A 98 -15.74 19.85 -5.27
N GLY A 99 -15.58 18.71 -4.61
CA GLY A 99 -16.06 17.42 -5.11
C GLY A 99 -17.58 17.33 -5.13
N THR A 100 -18.09 16.55 -6.06
CA THR A 100 -19.50 16.18 -6.17
C THR A 100 -19.74 14.76 -5.65
N PRO A 101 -20.99 14.40 -5.30
CA PRO A 101 -21.32 13.04 -4.89
C PRO A 101 -20.92 11.99 -5.96
N PRO A 102 -20.36 10.83 -5.54
CA PRO A 102 -19.95 9.79 -6.47
C PRO A 102 -21.13 9.22 -7.25
N GLN A 103 -20.97 9.15 -8.56
CA GLN A 103 -21.93 8.46 -9.42
C GLN A 103 -22.00 6.96 -9.08
N ALA A 104 -23.13 6.32 -9.40
CA ALA A 104 -23.33 4.91 -9.12
C ALA A 104 -22.19 4.04 -9.68
N GLY A 105 -21.60 3.21 -8.81
CA GLY A 105 -20.49 2.31 -9.16
C GLY A 105 -19.10 2.91 -8.99
N TRP A 106 -18.97 4.17 -8.56
CA TRP A 106 -17.67 4.76 -8.20
C TRP A 106 -17.33 4.57 -6.74
N SER A 107 -16.05 4.33 -6.46
CA SER A 107 -15.48 4.56 -5.13
C SER A 107 -15.21 6.06 -4.93
N GLY A 108 -15.35 6.55 -3.70
CA GLY A 108 -15.18 7.97 -3.35
C GLY A 108 -13.81 8.51 -3.76
N LYS A 109 -12.72 7.81 -3.38
CA LYS A 109 -11.35 8.19 -3.77
C LYS A 109 -11.20 8.31 -5.29
N LEU A 110 -11.64 7.30 -6.06
CA LEU A 110 -11.50 7.32 -7.52
C LEU A 110 -12.36 8.41 -8.17
N TRP A 111 -13.53 8.70 -7.61
CA TRP A 111 -14.38 9.79 -8.08
C TRP A 111 -13.75 11.16 -7.85
N ALA A 112 -13.15 11.38 -6.68
CA ALA A 112 -12.38 12.58 -6.39
C ALA A 112 -11.20 12.73 -7.36
N LEU A 113 -10.42 11.66 -7.55
CA LEU A 113 -9.30 11.64 -8.50
C LEU A 113 -9.75 11.89 -9.94
N GLN A 114 -10.89 11.34 -10.38
CA GLN A 114 -11.44 11.59 -11.71
C GLN A 114 -11.80 13.05 -11.92
N GLN A 115 -12.41 13.70 -10.94
CA GLN A 115 -12.76 15.12 -11.01
C GLN A 115 -11.51 16.00 -11.10
N GLY A 116 -10.51 15.73 -10.26
CA GLY A 116 -9.27 16.51 -10.28
C GLY A 116 -8.38 16.24 -11.51
N LEU A 117 -8.45 15.06 -12.12
CA LEU A 117 -7.69 14.74 -13.33
C LEU A 117 -8.03 15.68 -14.50
N ALA A 118 -9.26 16.20 -14.57
CA ALA A 118 -9.68 17.16 -15.60
C ALA A 118 -8.90 18.49 -15.54
N GLU A 119 -8.43 18.88 -14.34
CA GLU A 119 -7.65 20.10 -14.13
C GLU A 119 -6.14 19.90 -14.41
N VAL A 120 -5.68 18.65 -14.53
CA VAL A 120 -4.26 18.33 -14.72
C VAL A 120 -3.87 18.42 -16.19
N LYS A 121 -2.94 19.34 -16.49
CA LYS A 121 -2.44 19.64 -17.85
C LYS A 121 -0.99 19.22 -18.10
N THR A 122 -0.27 18.82 -17.06
CA THR A 122 1.15 18.43 -17.11
C THR A 122 1.32 17.02 -17.70
N ALA A 123 2.55 16.69 -18.11
CA ALA A 123 2.85 15.39 -18.73
C ALA A 123 2.69 14.21 -17.77
N ARG A 124 2.84 14.45 -16.46
CA ARG A 124 2.73 13.45 -15.40
C ARG A 124 1.77 13.88 -14.30
N VAL A 125 1.23 12.92 -13.58
CA VAL A 125 0.37 13.13 -12.43
C VAL A 125 0.99 12.45 -11.22
N LEU A 126 1.20 13.20 -10.14
CA LEU A 126 1.55 12.65 -8.84
C LEU A 126 0.27 12.47 -8.03
N LEU A 127 -0.20 11.25 -7.91
CA LEU A 127 -1.26 10.88 -6.97
C LEU A 127 -0.66 10.86 -5.57
N LEU A 128 -1.17 11.71 -4.69
CA LEU A 128 -0.68 11.87 -3.33
C LEU A 128 -1.86 11.83 -2.35
N ASP A 129 -1.83 10.90 -1.40
CA ASP A 129 -2.85 10.86 -0.34
C ASP A 129 -2.71 12.09 0.58
N ALA A 130 -3.84 12.64 1.02
CA ALA A 130 -3.93 13.86 1.86
C ALA A 130 -3.24 13.76 3.23
N ASP A 131 -2.88 12.55 3.66
CA ASP A 131 -2.22 12.26 4.93
C ASP A 131 -0.74 11.88 4.75
N ILE A 132 -0.13 12.16 3.60
CA ILE A 132 1.28 11.85 3.33
C ILE A 132 2.14 13.11 3.46
N GLN A 133 3.17 13.01 4.29
CA GLN A 133 4.23 13.99 4.42
C GLN A 133 5.44 13.58 3.57
N LEU A 134 5.79 14.37 2.56
CA LEU A 134 6.98 14.13 1.74
C LEU A 134 8.22 14.78 2.36
N ALA A 135 9.33 14.04 2.41
CA ALA A 135 10.63 14.57 2.78
C ALA A 135 11.24 15.38 1.63
N PRO A 136 12.07 16.39 1.93
CA PRO A 136 12.85 17.09 0.91
C PRO A 136 13.65 16.11 0.03
N GLY A 137 13.58 16.28 -1.29
CA GLY A 137 14.27 15.40 -2.25
C GLY A 137 13.49 14.16 -2.70
N MET A 138 12.36 13.82 -2.07
CA MET A 138 11.55 12.66 -2.47
C MET A 138 10.98 12.84 -3.88
N LEU A 139 10.51 14.04 -4.22
CA LEU A 139 9.97 14.34 -5.54
C LEU A 139 11.05 14.30 -6.64
N VAL A 140 12.28 14.71 -6.31
CA VAL A 140 13.45 14.59 -7.19
C VAL A 140 13.73 13.13 -7.50
N ALA A 141 13.73 12.26 -6.48
CA ALA A 141 13.94 10.83 -6.64
C ALA A 141 12.85 10.18 -7.51
N LEU A 142 11.57 10.54 -7.29
CA LEU A 142 10.46 10.06 -8.12
C LEU A 142 10.61 10.47 -9.59
N GLN A 143 10.93 11.75 -9.84
CA GLN A 143 11.08 12.27 -11.19
C GLN A 143 12.26 11.63 -11.92
N ARG A 144 13.43 11.53 -11.27
CA ARG A 144 14.60 10.82 -11.81
C ARG A 144 14.27 9.37 -12.13
N LYS A 145 13.54 8.69 -11.25
CA LYS A 145 13.11 7.31 -11.48
C LYS A 145 12.18 7.20 -12.69
N ALA A 146 11.28 8.14 -12.89
CA ALA A 146 10.42 8.17 -14.08
C ALA A 146 11.26 8.32 -15.37
N TYR A 147 12.30 9.16 -15.35
CA TYR A 147 13.21 9.35 -16.48
C TYR A 147 14.07 8.12 -16.83
N GLU A 148 14.15 7.10 -15.97
CA GLU A 148 14.72 5.77 -16.32
C GLU A 148 13.79 4.94 -17.25
N GLY A 149 12.67 5.51 -17.69
CA GLY A 149 11.70 4.88 -18.58
C GLY A 149 10.64 4.05 -17.84
N TYR A 150 10.30 4.44 -16.61
CA TYR A 150 9.14 3.91 -15.88
C TYR A 150 7.95 4.85 -16.07
N ALA A 151 6.87 4.34 -16.65
CA ALA A 151 5.65 5.11 -16.83
C ALA A 151 4.86 5.30 -15.54
N LEU A 152 5.07 4.41 -14.57
CA LEU A 152 4.52 4.50 -13.21
C LEU A 152 5.65 4.27 -12.22
N VAL A 153 5.83 5.20 -11.29
CA VAL A 153 6.74 5.10 -10.15
C VAL A 153 5.94 5.26 -8.87
N SER A 154 5.93 4.21 -8.05
CA SER A 154 5.23 4.16 -6.79
C SER A 154 6.19 3.86 -5.65
N VAL A 155 5.92 4.46 -4.50
CA VAL A 155 6.61 4.12 -3.25
C VAL A 155 5.61 3.82 -2.15
N LEU A 156 5.91 2.81 -1.35
CA LEU A 156 5.13 2.52 -0.16
C LEU A 156 5.59 3.46 0.96
N ALA A 157 4.70 4.39 1.32
CA ALA A 157 4.94 5.35 2.40
C ALA A 157 5.23 4.65 3.72
N GLU A 158 6.19 5.19 4.48
CA GLU A 158 6.52 4.72 5.81
C GLU A 158 5.32 4.92 6.74
N PRO A 159 4.82 3.85 7.38
CA PRO A 159 3.70 3.95 8.30
C PRO A 159 4.09 4.71 9.57
N ARG A 160 3.12 5.42 10.16
CA ARG A 160 3.29 6.05 11.48
C ARG A 160 3.38 5.01 12.59
N LEU A 161 4.59 4.71 13.06
CA LEU A 161 4.83 3.70 14.10
C LEU A 161 4.63 4.24 15.54
N GLN A 162 3.52 4.95 15.78
CA GLN A 162 3.18 5.49 17.10
C GLN A 162 2.32 4.49 17.90
N GLY A 163 2.76 4.17 19.12
CA GLY A 163 2.08 3.19 19.98
C GLY A 163 2.52 1.73 19.74
N ALA A 164 2.21 0.86 20.71
CA ALA A 164 2.66 -0.54 20.68
C ALA A 164 2.03 -1.34 19.53
N ALA A 165 0.72 -1.16 19.29
CA ALA A 165 -0.01 -1.84 18.24
C ALA A 165 0.55 -1.50 16.83
N ALA A 166 0.80 -0.22 16.55
CA ALA A 166 1.34 0.21 15.26
C ALA A 166 2.76 -0.35 15.02
N ARG A 167 3.62 -0.30 16.06
CA ARG A 167 4.98 -0.88 16.02
C ARG A 167 5.00 -2.39 15.81
N TRP A 168 3.92 -3.08 16.17
CA TRP A 168 3.77 -4.52 16.02
C TRP A 168 3.17 -4.90 14.66
N LEU A 169 2.06 -4.28 14.26
CA LEU A 169 1.28 -4.70 13.10
C LEU A 169 1.75 -4.09 11.77
N LEU A 170 2.14 -2.81 11.74
CA LEU A 170 2.40 -2.12 10.48
C LEU A 170 3.67 -2.59 9.75
N PRO A 171 4.79 -2.90 10.44
CA PRO A 171 5.93 -3.54 9.77
C PRO A 171 5.55 -4.91 9.18
N ALA A 172 4.70 -5.68 9.87
CA ALA A 172 4.21 -6.96 9.36
C ALA A 172 3.27 -6.79 8.16
N PHE A 173 2.45 -5.74 8.13
CA PHE A 173 1.64 -5.37 6.97
C PHE A 173 2.52 -5.22 5.72
N VAL A 174 3.61 -4.44 5.84
CA VAL A 174 4.55 -4.23 4.74
C VAL A 174 5.25 -5.53 4.34
N TYR A 175 5.64 -6.35 5.32
CA TYR A 175 6.24 -7.65 5.07
C TYR A 175 5.30 -8.57 4.28
N PHE A 176 4.06 -8.75 4.74
CA PHE A 176 3.08 -9.59 4.05
C PHE A 176 2.72 -9.04 2.67
N PHE A 177 2.61 -7.71 2.53
CA PHE A 177 2.38 -7.08 1.23
C PHE A 177 3.49 -7.43 0.24
N LYS A 178 4.77 -7.41 0.67
CA LYS A 178 5.90 -7.82 -0.18
C LYS A 178 5.90 -9.31 -0.50
N LEU A 179 5.46 -10.18 0.41
CA LEU A 179 5.33 -11.62 0.13
C LEU A 179 4.24 -11.89 -0.90
N LEU A 180 3.12 -11.17 -0.82
CA LEU A 180 2.01 -11.28 -1.77
C LEU A 180 2.33 -10.65 -3.13
N TYR A 181 3.01 -9.50 -3.11
CA TYR A 181 3.45 -8.74 -4.28
C TYR A 181 4.96 -8.52 -4.23
N PRO A 182 5.78 -9.49 -4.69
CA PRO A 182 7.23 -9.33 -4.70
C PRO A 182 7.68 -8.15 -5.56
N PHE A 183 8.29 -7.13 -4.94
CA PHE A 183 8.66 -5.89 -5.65
C PHE A 183 9.63 -6.15 -6.80
N ALA A 184 10.59 -7.07 -6.64
CA ALA A 184 11.49 -7.49 -7.72
C ALA A 184 10.74 -8.03 -8.95
N LEU A 185 9.63 -8.76 -8.77
CA LEU A 185 8.81 -9.25 -9.88
C LEU A 185 7.92 -8.14 -10.44
N ALA A 186 7.34 -7.30 -9.57
CA ALA A 186 6.54 -6.15 -9.98
C ALA A 186 7.32 -5.18 -10.87
N ASN A 187 8.60 -4.96 -10.54
CA ASN A 187 9.51 -4.06 -11.25
C ASN A 187 10.11 -4.68 -12.52
N ARG A 188 10.00 -6.01 -12.69
CA ARG A 188 10.54 -6.71 -13.86
C ARG A 188 9.64 -6.51 -15.07
N ARG A 189 10.24 -6.05 -16.18
CA ARG A 189 9.59 -5.92 -17.48
C ARG A 189 9.05 -7.28 -17.96
N GLY A 190 7.82 -7.28 -18.49
CA GLY A 190 7.17 -8.49 -19.03
C GLY A 190 6.65 -9.49 -17.99
N ASN A 191 6.88 -9.26 -16.69
CA ASN A 191 6.29 -10.11 -15.65
C ASN A 191 4.82 -9.74 -15.40
N ARG A 192 3.97 -10.73 -15.12
CA ARG A 192 2.53 -10.53 -14.85
C ARG A 192 2.25 -9.94 -13.47
N VAL A 193 3.16 -10.09 -12.51
CA VAL A 193 3.02 -9.47 -11.18
C VAL A 193 3.04 -7.95 -11.37
N ALA A 194 1.99 -7.29 -10.90
CA ALA A 194 1.84 -5.85 -10.96
C ALA A 194 1.37 -5.34 -9.60
N ALA A 195 2.06 -4.35 -9.08
CA ALA A 195 1.75 -3.76 -7.78
C ALA A 195 2.18 -2.30 -7.74
N ALA A 196 1.40 -1.50 -7.04
CA ALA A 196 1.74 -0.15 -6.61
C ALA A 196 1.18 0.04 -5.19
N ALA A 197 1.67 1.07 -4.50
CA ALA A 197 1.20 1.52 -3.20
C ALA A 197 0.67 2.96 -3.32
N GLY A 198 -0.58 3.17 -2.90
CA GLY A 198 -1.40 4.32 -3.26
C GLY A 198 -1.14 5.65 -2.60
N GLY A 199 -0.26 5.69 -1.60
CA GLY A 199 0.04 6.95 -0.92
C GLY A 199 0.84 7.91 -1.80
N VAL A 200 1.68 7.39 -2.70
CA VAL A 200 2.57 8.18 -3.57
C VAL A 200 2.77 7.43 -4.90
N ILE A 201 2.15 7.92 -5.97
CA ILE A 201 2.27 7.35 -7.32
C ILE A 201 2.49 8.46 -8.33
N LEU A 202 3.66 8.51 -8.97
CA LEU A 202 3.92 9.35 -10.14
C LEU A 202 3.65 8.54 -11.41
N ILE A 203 2.79 9.03 -12.30
CA ILE A 203 2.41 8.34 -13.53
C ILE A 203 2.39 9.27 -14.75
N ASP A 204 2.82 8.77 -15.91
CA ASP A 204 2.62 9.46 -17.19
C ASP A 204 1.12 9.64 -17.47
N ARG A 205 0.69 10.89 -17.66
CA ARG A 205 -0.72 11.24 -17.85
C ARG A 205 -1.31 10.55 -19.07
N GLN A 206 -0.56 10.49 -20.18
CA GLN A 206 -1.05 9.84 -21.38
C GLN A 206 -1.27 8.33 -21.15
N VAL A 207 -0.35 7.67 -20.45
CA VAL A 207 -0.48 6.24 -20.10
C VAL A 207 -1.69 6.01 -19.18
N LEU A 208 -1.94 6.92 -18.23
CA LEU A 208 -3.14 6.88 -17.38
C LEU A 208 -4.43 6.99 -18.22
N LEU A 209 -4.46 7.89 -19.20
CA LEU A 209 -5.61 8.11 -20.09
C LEU A 209 -5.81 6.93 -21.05
N ASP A 210 -4.75 6.42 -21.65
CA ASP A 210 -4.79 5.25 -22.55
C ASP A 210 -5.24 3.99 -21.82
N ALA A 211 -4.94 3.88 -20.53
CA ALA A 211 -5.47 2.83 -19.65
C ALA A 211 -6.96 3.00 -19.30
N GLY A 212 -7.61 4.05 -19.81
CA GLY A 212 -9.02 4.39 -19.63
C GLY A 212 -9.32 5.36 -18.48
N GLY A 213 -8.29 5.96 -17.87
CA GLY A 213 -8.43 6.82 -16.68
C GLY A 213 -9.06 6.10 -15.49
N PHE A 214 -9.40 6.85 -14.43
CA PHE A 214 -9.99 6.25 -13.22
C PHE A 214 -11.36 5.62 -13.47
N ALA A 215 -12.07 6.05 -14.51
CA ALA A 215 -13.37 5.50 -14.92
C ALA A 215 -13.32 4.00 -15.23
N ALA A 216 -12.20 3.53 -15.77
CA ALA A 216 -12.12 2.16 -16.22
C ALA A 216 -12.01 1.13 -15.07
N TRP A 217 -11.68 1.57 -13.86
CA TRP A 217 -11.70 0.76 -12.63
C TRP A 217 -12.42 1.46 -11.48
N ARG A 218 -13.48 2.22 -11.82
CA ARG A 218 -14.24 3.05 -10.89
C ARG A 218 -14.71 2.37 -9.60
N ASP A 219 -14.93 1.05 -9.61
CA ASP A 219 -15.38 0.28 -8.45
C ASP A 219 -14.25 -0.45 -7.70
N ALA A 220 -12.99 -0.28 -8.11
CA ALA A 220 -11.85 -0.94 -7.49
C ALA A 220 -11.63 -0.45 -6.07
N ILE A 221 -11.56 -1.41 -5.14
CA ILE A 221 -11.22 -1.16 -3.72
C ILE A 221 -9.70 -1.11 -3.52
N ILE A 222 -8.95 -1.75 -4.42
CA ILE A 222 -7.48 -1.74 -4.49
C ILE A 222 -7.11 -1.10 -5.82
N ASP A 223 -7.24 0.22 -5.86
CA ASP A 223 -7.01 1.04 -7.05
C ASP A 223 -5.55 0.95 -7.52
N ASP A 224 -4.59 0.93 -6.61
CA ASP A 224 -3.16 1.02 -6.94
C ASP A 224 -2.64 -0.18 -7.73
N CYS A 225 -2.90 -1.40 -7.23
CA CYS A 225 -2.48 -2.62 -7.92
C CYS A 225 -3.24 -2.81 -9.24
N THR A 226 -4.49 -2.35 -9.30
CA THR A 226 -5.30 -2.36 -10.53
C THR A 226 -4.70 -1.42 -11.57
N LEU A 227 -4.30 -0.21 -11.17
CA LEU A 227 -3.61 0.75 -12.01
C LEU A 227 -2.27 0.17 -12.52
N ALA A 228 -1.46 -0.39 -11.63
CA ALA A 228 -0.19 -1.01 -12.01
C ALA A 228 -0.39 -2.15 -13.02
N ALA A 229 -1.40 -3.01 -12.82
CA ALA A 229 -1.73 -4.08 -13.74
C ALA A 229 -2.07 -3.54 -15.13
N ARG A 230 -2.89 -2.49 -15.22
CA ARG A 230 -3.25 -1.86 -16.49
C ARG A 230 -2.06 -1.24 -17.21
N VAL A 231 -1.20 -0.52 -16.48
CA VAL A 231 0.05 0.04 -17.03
C VAL A 231 0.92 -1.05 -17.64
N LYS A 232 1.08 -2.19 -16.93
CA LYS A 232 1.85 -3.33 -17.46
C LYS A 232 1.17 -4.03 -18.63
N HIS A 233 -0.16 -4.15 -18.61
CA HIS A 233 -0.93 -4.71 -19.73
C HIS A 233 -0.82 -3.87 -20.99
N ALA A 234 -0.71 -2.54 -20.86
CA ALA A 234 -0.43 -1.61 -21.95
C ALA A 234 1.04 -1.65 -22.42
N GLY A 235 1.88 -2.52 -21.85
CA GLY A 235 3.28 -2.71 -22.27
C GLY A 235 4.29 -1.78 -21.60
N HIS A 236 3.85 -0.94 -20.66
CA HIS A 236 4.72 0.00 -19.96
C HIS A 236 5.38 -0.61 -18.72
N ARG A 237 6.48 0.02 -18.27
CA ARG A 237 7.21 -0.37 -17.05
C ARG A 237 6.63 0.35 -15.84
N SER A 238 6.50 -0.37 -14.74
CA SER A 238 6.13 0.16 -13.42
C SER A 238 7.24 -0.10 -12.41
N TYR A 239 7.44 0.83 -11.48
CA TYR A 239 8.33 0.68 -10.33
C TYR A 239 7.54 0.78 -9.02
N LEU A 240 7.87 -0.08 -8.07
CA LEU A 240 7.43 -0.07 -6.69
C LEU A 240 8.64 -0.27 -5.77
N GLY A 241 8.78 0.58 -4.76
CA GLY A 241 9.84 0.46 -3.75
C GLY A 241 9.38 0.90 -2.37
N LEU A 242 10.18 0.57 -1.36
CA LEU A 242 10.07 1.17 -0.02
C LEU A 242 10.76 2.54 -0.02
N THR A 243 10.38 3.40 0.92
CA THR A 243 11.06 4.68 1.14
C THR A 243 11.01 5.09 2.60
N HIS A 244 11.94 5.92 3.04
CA HIS A 244 11.82 6.75 4.25
C HIS A 244 11.53 8.21 3.89
N GLY A 245 11.29 8.51 2.62
CA GLY A 245 11.04 9.85 2.10
C GLY A 245 9.58 10.26 1.99
N ALA A 246 8.65 9.37 2.34
CA ALA A 246 7.23 9.64 2.41
C ALA A 246 6.68 9.01 3.68
N HIS A 247 6.10 9.80 4.57
CA HIS A 247 5.59 9.34 5.86
C HIS A 247 4.07 9.50 5.91
N SER A 248 3.37 8.45 6.31
CA SER A 248 1.95 8.59 6.62
C SER A 248 1.78 9.30 7.96
N LEU A 249 0.93 10.32 7.99
CA LEU A 249 0.53 11.06 9.19
C LEU A 249 -0.66 10.41 9.89
N ARG A 250 -1.30 9.43 9.24
CA ARG A 250 -2.52 8.77 9.71
C ARG A 250 -2.34 8.21 11.11
N GLN A 251 -3.20 8.65 12.02
CA GLN A 251 -3.30 8.06 13.36
C GLN A 251 -4.38 6.98 13.32
N GLN A 252 -4.02 5.77 13.72
CA GLN A 252 -4.96 4.66 13.81
C GLN A 252 -4.75 3.92 15.12
N ASP A 253 -5.86 3.61 15.78
CA ASP A 253 -5.89 2.63 16.84
C ASP A 253 -5.85 1.21 16.27
N PHE A 254 -5.88 0.22 17.16
CA PHE A 254 -5.83 -1.19 16.76
C PHE A 254 -7.02 -1.57 15.86
N ALA A 255 -8.23 -1.11 16.22
CA ALA A 255 -9.43 -1.39 15.44
C ALA A 255 -9.36 -0.77 14.04
N GLY A 256 -8.87 0.47 13.92
CA GLY A 256 -8.63 1.15 12.65
C GLY A 256 -7.64 0.41 11.75
N MET A 257 -6.55 -0.12 12.32
CA MET A 257 -5.58 -0.94 11.56
C MET A 257 -6.19 -2.25 11.08
N VAL A 258 -6.95 -2.96 11.93
CA VAL A 258 -7.65 -4.19 11.54
C VAL A 258 -8.71 -3.89 10.46
N ALA A 259 -9.45 -2.79 10.60
CA ALA A 259 -10.42 -2.36 9.60
C ALA A 259 -9.76 -2.00 8.26
N MET A 260 -8.57 -1.38 8.28
CA MET A 260 -7.77 -1.11 7.08
C MET A 260 -7.39 -2.41 6.37
N ILE A 261 -6.91 -3.42 7.10
CA ILE A 261 -6.55 -4.74 6.55
C ILE A 261 -7.81 -5.43 5.99
N ALA A 262 -8.89 -5.48 6.79
CA ALA A 262 -10.14 -6.12 6.41
C ALA A 262 -10.86 -5.44 5.23
N ARG A 263 -10.53 -4.19 4.91
CA ARG A 263 -11.13 -3.46 3.78
C ARG A 263 -10.84 -4.14 2.44
N SER A 264 -9.64 -4.71 2.28
CA SER A 264 -9.17 -5.27 1.00
C SER A 264 -8.84 -6.76 1.06
N ALA A 265 -8.67 -7.35 2.24
CA ALA A 265 -8.18 -8.73 2.38
C ALA A 265 -8.98 -9.79 1.58
N TYR A 266 -10.32 -9.83 1.69
CA TYR A 266 -11.10 -10.81 0.93
C TYR A 266 -11.21 -10.49 -0.57
N VAL A 267 -11.16 -9.21 -0.92
CA VAL A 267 -11.10 -8.74 -2.31
C VAL A 267 -9.79 -9.18 -2.98
N GLN A 268 -8.67 -9.18 -2.26
CA GLN A 268 -7.39 -9.73 -2.74
C GLN A 268 -7.47 -11.23 -3.04
N LEU A 269 -8.36 -11.95 -2.34
CA LEU A 269 -8.63 -13.37 -2.60
C LEU A 269 -9.74 -13.58 -3.65
N HIS A 270 -10.03 -12.57 -4.45
CA HIS A 270 -11.06 -12.57 -5.49
C HIS A 270 -12.43 -13.01 -4.96
N GLU A 271 -12.72 -12.71 -3.69
CA GLU A 271 -13.93 -13.12 -2.99
C GLU A 271 -14.22 -14.65 -3.08
N SER A 272 -13.16 -15.46 -3.20
CA SER A 272 -13.23 -16.92 -3.35
C SER A 272 -13.08 -17.65 -2.02
N PRO A 273 -14.07 -18.46 -1.60
CA PRO A 273 -13.97 -19.29 -0.39
C PRO A 273 -12.80 -20.28 -0.46
N TRP A 274 -12.48 -20.80 -1.64
CA TRP A 274 -11.37 -21.74 -1.81
C TRP A 274 -10.01 -21.07 -1.60
N LEU A 275 -9.84 -19.85 -2.09
CA LEU A 275 -8.62 -19.07 -1.83
C LEU A 275 -8.52 -18.67 -0.36
N LEU A 276 -9.65 -18.40 0.31
CA LEU A 276 -9.69 -18.17 1.76
C LEU A 276 -9.27 -19.40 2.56
N LEU A 277 -9.78 -20.58 2.22
CA LEU A 277 -9.38 -21.84 2.86
C LEU A 277 -7.91 -22.15 2.60
N GLY A 278 -7.44 -22.02 1.35
CA GLY A 278 -6.03 -22.19 1.01
C GLY A 278 -5.13 -21.24 1.80
N THR A 279 -5.49 -19.96 1.87
CA THR A 279 -4.76 -18.96 2.68
C THR A 279 -4.75 -19.31 4.16
N THR A 280 -5.87 -19.79 4.70
CA THR A 280 -5.97 -20.25 6.10
C THR A 280 -4.99 -21.39 6.36
N VAL A 281 -5.01 -22.43 5.52
CA VAL A 281 -4.09 -23.57 5.64
C VAL A 281 -2.64 -23.13 5.49
N SER A 282 -2.32 -22.29 4.52
CA SER A 282 -0.96 -21.76 4.32
C SER A 282 -0.46 -20.96 5.52
N ILE A 283 -1.31 -20.11 6.12
CA ILE A 283 -0.93 -19.34 7.31
C ILE A 283 -0.72 -20.27 8.52
N LEU A 284 -1.60 -21.23 8.76
CA LEU A 284 -1.41 -22.20 9.84
C LEU A 284 -0.13 -23.02 9.65
N LEU A 285 0.11 -23.51 8.43
CA LEU A 285 1.29 -24.28 8.08
C LEU A 285 2.58 -23.45 8.22
N ALA A 286 2.59 -22.21 7.75
CA ALA A 286 3.79 -21.38 7.78
C ALA A 286 4.10 -20.82 9.17
N PHE A 287 3.08 -20.40 9.94
CA PHE A 287 3.29 -19.62 11.15
C PHE A 287 3.03 -20.37 12.46
N TRP A 288 2.11 -21.34 12.49
CA TRP A 288 1.74 -22.05 13.72
C TRP A 288 2.35 -23.45 13.85
N ILE A 289 2.61 -24.13 12.74
CA ILE A 289 3.30 -25.43 12.78
C ILE A 289 4.72 -25.34 13.36
N PRO A 290 5.57 -24.32 13.05
CA PRO A 290 6.90 -24.22 13.65
C PRO A 290 6.89 -24.18 15.19
N PRO A 291 6.14 -23.29 15.87
CA PRO A 291 6.08 -23.30 17.34
C PRO A 291 5.37 -24.55 17.89
N ALA A 292 4.32 -25.05 17.24
CA ALA A 292 3.64 -26.27 17.71
C ALA A 292 4.56 -27.51 17.67
N ALA A 293 5.49 -27.58 16.70
CA ALA A 293 6.44 -28.67 16.59
C ALA A 293 7.45 -28.71 17.75
N LEU A 294 7.65 -27.60 18.46
CA LEU A 294 8.56 -27.53 19.61
C LEU A 294 8.06 -28.32 20.84
N ALA A 295 6.75 -28.58 20.92
CA ALA A 295 6.15 -29.41 21.97
C ALA A 295 6.44 -30.91 21.80
N PHE A 296 6.99 -31.32 20.65
CA PHE A 296 7.36 -32.70 20.35
C PHE A 296 8.86 -32.93 20.57
N THR A 297 9.29 -34.18 20.48
CA THR A 297 10.70 -34.59 20.65
C THR A 297 11.32 -35.07 19.33
N GLY A 298 12.63 -35.34 19.34
CA GLY A 298 13.36 -35.89 18.20
C GLY A 298 13.37 -34.97 16.97
N VAL A 299 13.31 -35.57 15.78
CA VAL A 299 13.40 -34.87 14.48
C VAL A 299 12.33 -33.79 14.33
N THR A 300 11.10 -34.04 14.81
CA THR A 300 10.00 -33.08 14.72
C THR A 300 10.34 -31.74 15.39
N ARG A 301 10.96 -31.78 16.58
CA ARG A 301 11.38 -30.57 17.32
C ARG A 301 12.41 -29.76 16.53
N TRP A 302 13.39 -30.44 15.94
CA TRP A 302 14.46 -29.81 15.19
C TRP A 302 13.97 -29.19 13.88
N LEU A 303 13.06 -29.86 13.17
CA LEU A 303 12.38 -29.29 12.00
C LEU A 303 11.58 -28.04 12.38
N GLY A 304 10.84 -28.09 13.49
CA GLY A 304 10.11 -26.94 14.04
C GLY A 304 11.01 -25.75 14.36
N LEU A 305 12.11 -26.01 15.08
CA LEU A 305 13.10 -24.98 15.43
C LEU A 305 13.74 -24.37 14.18
N ALA A 306 14.16 -25.20 13.21
CA ALA A 306 14.73 -24.72 11.96
C ALA A 306 13.73 -23.85 11.18
N ALA A 307 12.48 -24.29 11.05
CA ALA A 307 11.44 -23.51 10.37
C ALA A 307 11.17 -22.17 11.07
N LEU A 308 11.16 -22.16 12.42
CA LEU A 308 10.99 -20.95 13.20
C LEU A 308 12.16 -19.97 13.02
N LEU A 309 13.40 -20.48 12.98
CA LEU A 309 14.58 -19.65 12.69
C LEU A 309 14.52 -19.03 11.30
N LEU A 310 14.12 -19.79 10.27
CA LEU A 310 13.96 -19.28 8.91
C LEU A 310 12.84 -18.24 8.80
N LEU A 311 11.71 -18.48 9.48
CA LEU A 311 10.62 -17.51 9.62
C LEU A 311 11.14 -16.18 10.18
N MET A 312 11.89 -16.24 11.28
CA MET A 312 12.46 -15.05 11.91
C MET A 312 13.48 -14.35 10.99
N LEU A 313 14.32 -15.14 10.30
CA LEU A 313 15.30 -14.64 9.34
C LEU A 313 14.63 -13.91 8.16
N GLY A 314 13.49 -14.42 7.68
CA GLY A 314 12.71 -13.79 6.62
C GLY A 314 12.13 -12.44 7.00
N TYR A 315 11.68 -12.28 8.25
CA TYR A 315 11.08 -11.03 8.71
C TYR A 315 12.10 -9.99 9.19
N LEU A 316 13.31 -10.42 9.56
CA LEU A 316 14.35 -9.57 10.11
C LEU A 316 14.68 -8.34 9.23
N PRO A 317 14.81 -8.41 7.89
CA PRO A 317 15.09 -7.23 7.08
C PRO A 317 14.03 -6.15 7.19
N THR A 318 12.75 -6.51 7.36
CA THR A 318 11.66 -5.55 7.54
C THR A 318 11.76 -4.87 8.91
N LEU A 319 12.06 -5.64 9.97
CA LEU A 319 12.26 -5.07 11.30
C LEU A 319 13.45 -4.11 11.33
N LEU A 320 14.57 -4.48 10.72
CA LEU A 320 15.76 -3.64 10.63
C LEU A 320 15.49 -2.37 9.81
N TYR A 321 14.77 -2.50 8.69
CA TYR A 321 14.37 -1.37 7.85
C TYR A 321 13.61 -0.32 8.69
N TYR A 322 12.60 -0.75 9.46
CA TYR A 322 11.82 0.14 10.32
C TYR A 322 12.43 0.40 11.71
N ARG A 323 13.71 0.04 11.92
CA ARG A 323 14.45 0.22 13.19
C ARG A 323 13.69 -0.35 14.39
N ARG A 324 13.09 -1.53 14.24
CA ARG A 324 12.37 -2.26 15.30
C ARG A 324 13.26 -3.32 15.93
N ASN A 325 12.91 -3.72 17.15
CA ASN A 325 13.62 -4.78 17.87
C ASN A 325 13.52 -6.11 17.08
N PRO A 326 14.64 -6.74 16.68
CA PRO A 326 14.67 -8.04 16.01
C PRO A 326 13.88 -9.15 16.73
N LEU A 327 13.84 -9.12 18.06
CA LEU A 327 13.11 -10.11 18.86
C LEU A 327 11.60 -10.07 18.62
N ALA A 328 11.06 -8.97 18.07
CA ALA A 328 9.66 -8.89 17.67
C ALA A 328 9.28 -9.93 16.60
N ALA A 329 10.26 -10.54 15.91
CA ALA A 329 10.01 -11.62 14.96
C ALA A 329 9.41 -12.87 15.60
N VAL A 330 9.66 -13.12 16.89
CA VAL A 330 9.04 -14.23 17.64
C VAL A 330 7.52 -14.09 17.69
N CYS A 331 7.01 -12.84 17.68
CA CYS A 331 5.57 -12.56 17.74
C CYS A 331 4.87 -12.66 16.37
N LEU A 332 5.59 -12.97 15.28
CA LEU A 332 5.02 -13.00 13.94
C LEU A 332 3.87 -14.01 13.76
N PRO A 333 3.84 -15.19 14.42
CA PRO A 333 2.67 -16.07 14.40
C PRO A 333 1.39 -15.43 14.97
N LEU A 334 1.53 -14.63 16.02
CA LEU A 334 0.42 -13.88 16.59
C LEU A 334 -0.03 -12.79 15.62
N THR A 335 0.91 -12.09 14.97
CA THR A 335 0.57 -11.11 13.93
C THR A 335 -0.17 -11.75 12.77
N ALA A 336 0.33 -12.89 12.25
CA ALA A 336 -0.32 -13.62 11.16
C ALA A 336 -1.76 -14.04 11.53
N THR A 337 -2.01 -14.34 12.81
CA THR A 337 -3.36 -14.62 13.34
C THR A 337 -4.27 -13.40 13.24
N VAL A 338 -3.79 -12.20 13.60
CA VAL A 338 -4.56 -10.95 13.45
C VAL A 338 -4.93 -10.71 11.98
N PHE A 339 -3.98 -10.91 11.06
CA PHE A 339 -4.23 -10.77 9.62
C PHE A 339 -5.22 -11.81 9.09
N LEU A 340 -5.10 -13.06 9.52
CA LEU A 340 -6.03 -14.13 9.16
C LEU A 340 -7.45 -13.82 9.68
N THR A 341 -7.58 -13.39 10.93
CA THR A 341 -8.86 -12.98 11.51
C THR A 341 -9.45 -11.77 10.77
N ALA A 342 -8.64 -10.78 10.42
CA ALA A 342 -9.08 -9.64 9.59
C ALA A 342 -9.55 -10.09 8.19
N THR A 343 -8.90 -11.10 7.62
CA THR A 343 -9.28 -11.69 6.32
C THR A 343 -10.61 -12.42 6.40
N TRP A 344 -10.83 -13.22 7.45
CA TRP A 344 -12.12 -13.86 7.72
C TRP A 344 -13.23 -12.85 8.03
N TYR A 345 -12.92 -11.80 8.79
CA TYR A 345 -13.85 -10.70 9.05
C TYR A 345 -14.24 -9.97 7.77
N SER A 346 -13.30 -9.75 6.85
CA SER A 346 -13.56 -9.22 5.51
C SER A 346 -14.52 -10.12 4.72
N ALA A 347 -14.29 -11.44 4.72
CA ALA A 347 -15.14 -12.41 4.04
C ALA A 347 -16.56 -12.46 4.62
N TRP A 348 -16.67 -12.51 5.94
CA TRP A 348 -17.94 -12.47 6.67
C TRP A 348 -18.78 -11.24 6.29
N ARG A 349 -18.17 -10.06 6.27
CA ARG A 349 -18.84 -8.82 5.87
C ARG A 349 -19.31 -8.83 4.42
N ALA A 350 -18.53 -9.41 3.52
CA ALA A 350 -18.89 -9.57 2.12
C ALA A 350 -20.05 -10.57 1.92
N TRP A 351 -20.14 -11.61 2.74
CA TRP A 351 -21.27 -12.54 2.76
C TRP A 351 -22.54 -11.88 3.32
N LEU A 352 -22.42 -10.94 4.25
CA LEU A 352 -23.51 -10.09 4.74
C LEU A 352 -23.89 -8.94 3.79
N GLY A 353 -23.33 -8.89 2.58
CA GLY A 353 -23.69 -7.90 1.54
C GLY A 353 -22.94 -6.56 1.63
N THR A 354 -22.05 -6.36 2.60
CA THR A 354 -21.19 -5.16 2.68
C THR A 354 -19.81 -5.46 2.11
N ARG A 355 -19.49 -4.93 0.91
CA ARG A 355 -18.23 -5.24 0.21
C ARG A 355 -17.03 -4.53 0.83
N SER A 356 -17.16 -3.23 1.14
CA SER A 356 -16.12 -2.46 1.84
C SER A 356 -16.66 -1.17 2.47
N VAL A 357 -15.90 -0.58 3.38
CA VAL A 357 -16.16 0.76 3.94
C VAL A 357 -14.94 1.64 3.75
N TRP A 358 -15.13 2.84 3.19
CA TRP A 358 -14.08 3.87 3.07
C TRP A 358 -14.64 5.19 3.60
N LYS A 359 -13.97 5.79 4.61
CA LYS A 359 -14.33 7.10 5.19
C LYS A 359 -15.86 7.24 5.40
N GLN A 360 -16.42 6.27 6.15
CA GLN A 360 -17.85 6.12 6.45
C GLN A 360 -18.81 5.79 5.28
N ARG A 361 -18.37 5.81 4.02
CA ARG A 361 -19.17 5.30 2.88
C ARG A 361 -19.13 3.77 2.84
N ARG A 362 -20.32 3.13 2.79
CA ARG A 362 -20.48 1.68 2.59
C ARG A 362 -20.67 1.38 1.11
N TYR A 363 -19.87 0.46 0.56
CA TYR A 363 -20.06 -0.02 -0.80
C TYR A 363 -20.79 -1.36 -0.77
N PRO A 364 -22.04 -1.44 -1.29
CA PRO A 364 -22.78 -2.70 -1.34
C PRO A 364 -22.15 -3.67 -2.34
N ARG A 365 -22.36 -4.97 -2.11
CA ARG A 365 -22.03 -6.01 -3.09
C ARG A 365 -23.03 -5.90 -4.25
N ARG A 366 -22.59 -6.04 -5.52
CA ARG A 366 -23.53 -6.13 -6.64
C ARG A 366 -24.41 -7.37 -6.44
N ALA A 367 -25.71 -7.23 -6.70
CA ALA A 367 -26.52 -8.37 -7.09
C ALA A 367 -25.91 -8.89 -8.40
N GLY A 368 -25.46 -10.15 -8.38
CA GLY A 368 -24.88 -10.82 -9.54
C GLY A 368 -25.92 -11.11 -10.60
#